data_AF-A0A9D5CM07-F1
#
_entry.id   AF-A0A9D5CM07-F1
#
_cell.length_a   1.000
_cell.length_b   1.000
_cell.length_c   1.000
_cell.angle_alpha   90.00
_cell.angle_beta   90.00
_cell.angle_gamma   90.00
#
_symmetry.space_group_name_H-M   'P 1'
#
loop_
_entity.id
_entity.type
_entity.pdbx_description
1 polymer ?
#
loop_
_entity_poly.entity_id
_entity_poly.type
_entity_poly.pdbx_seq_one_letter_code
_entity_poly.pdbx_strand_id
1 'polypeptide(L)'
;MQSSIAVYKESPNEKNRAFFVTALIIPKQESTSNSYQKTNEEEIFDYLANDSSPILKLNLQTHPTQSCFMSSIDVHTNYSYLIMLPEAIAIVMAPRDGSTYNFNVSYYLSI
;
A
#
# COMPACT_ATOMS: atom_id res chain seq x y z
N MET A 1 -6.01 -12.45 4.58
CA MET A 1 -5.16 -11.26 4.42
C MET A 1 -5.26 -10.76 2.98
N GLN A 2 -5.36 -9.46 2.73
CA GLN A 2 -5.44 -8.91 1.38
C GLN A 2 -4.53 -7.69 1.25
N SER A 3 -3.99 -7.47 0.05
CA SER A 3 -3.28 -6.24 -0.31
C SER A 3 -4.04 -5.43 -1.35
N SER A 4 -3.85 -4.13 -1.33
CA SER A 4 -4.33 -3.21 -2.36
C SER A 4 -3.28 -2.14 -2.57
N ILE A 5 -3.42 -1.36 -3.64
CA ILE A 5 -2.51 -0.27 -4.00
C ILE A 5 -3.35 0.98 -4.19
N ALA A 6 -3.13 2.01 -3.36
CA ALA A 6 -3.74 3.30 -3.63
C ALA A 6 -2.91 4.08 -4.66
N VAL A 7 -3.62 4.77 -5.56
CA VAL A 7 -3.06 5.83 -6.40
C VAL A 7 -3.50 7.16 -5.81
N TYR A 8 -2.61 8.15 -5.82
CA TYR A 8 -2.89 9.46 -5.25
C TYR A 8 -2.72 10.57 -6.27
N LYS A 9 -3.27 11.74 -5.93
CA LYS A 9 -2.93 13.00 -6.60
C LYS A 9 -2.62 14.05 -5.55
N GLU A 10 -1.60 14.86 -5.81
CA GLU A 10 -1.32 16.01 -4.98
C GLU A 10 -2.42 17.06 -5.14
N SER A 11 -2.75 17.72 -4.04
CA SER A 11 -3.60 18.90 -4.01
C SER A 11 -3.05 19.96 -4.97
N PRO A 12 -3.86 20.50 -5.89
CA PRO A 12 -3.44 21.61 -6.74
C PRO A 12 -3.20 22.91 -5.95
N ASN A 13 -3.54 22.95 -4.66
CA ASN A 13 -3.35 24.12 -3.80
C ASN A 13 -2.02 24.02 -3.04
N GLU A 14 -1.04 24.81 -3.47
CA GLU A 14 0.32 24.85 -2.89
C GLU A 14 0.35 25.25 -1.40
N LYS A 15 -0.67 25.94 -0.90
CA LYS A 15 -0.73 26.35 0.52
C LYS A 15 -1.14 25.21 1.46
N ASN A 16 -1.67 24.11 0.92
CA ASN A 16 -2.08 22.96 1.71
C ASN A 16 -1.64 21.68 0.97
N ARG A 17 -0.36 21.32 1.13
CA ARG A 17 0.21 20.09 0.57
C ARG A 17 -0.46 18.88 1.21
N ALA A 18 -1.39 18.31 0.47
CA ALA A 18 -2.14 17.12 0.84
C ALA A 18 -2.18 16.18 -0.35
N PHE A 19 -2.16 14.88 -0.08
CA PHE A 19 -2.31 13.84 -1.09
C PHE A 19 -3.67 13.17 -0.92
N PHE A 20 -4.40 13.05 -2.02
CA PHE A 20 -5.72 12.43 -2.02
C PHE A 20 -5.66 11.10 -2.76
N VAL A 21 -6.17 10.04 -2.14
CA VAL A 21 -6.36 8.76 -2.80
C VAL A 21 -7.47 8.91 -3.85
N THR A 22 -7.15 8.66 -5.10
CA THR A 22 -8.07 8.82 -6.24
C THR A 22 -8.55 7.49 -6.80
N ALA A 23 -7.76 6.44 -6.62
CA ALA A 23 -8.10 5.08 -7.03
C ALA A 23 -7.50 4.05 -6.07
N LEU A 24 -8.13 2.89 -6.01
CA LEU A 24 -7.63 1.71 -5.32
C LEU A 24 -7.53 0.56 -6.33
N ILE A 25 -6.32 0.09 -6.57
CA ILE A 25 -6.05 -1.06 -7.42
C ILE A 25 -5.98 -2.30 -6.52
N ILE A 26 -6.82 -3.28 -6.83
CA ILE A 26 -6.77 -4.60 -6.20
C ILE A 26 -5.99 -5.51 -7.15
N PRO A 27 -4.73 -5.86 -6.84
CA PRO A 27 -3.95 -6.71 -7.70
C PRO A 27 -4.51 -8.13 -7.73
N LYS A 28 -4.24 -8.85 -8.83
CA LYS A 28 -4.35 -10.30 -8.84
C LYS A 28 -3.45 -10.82 -7.72
N GLN A 29 -4.01 -11.63 -6.82
CA GLN A 29 -3.30 -12.11 -5.65
C GLN A 29 -3.93 -13.42 -5.15
N GLU A 30 -3.10 -14.28 -4.60
CA GLU A 30 -3.52 -15.46 -3.86
C GLU A 30 -3.34 -15.18 -2.36
N SER A 31 -4.37 -15.48 -1.58
CA SER A 31 -4.40 -15.13 -0.16
C SER A 31 -4.78 -16.30 0.72
N THR A 32 -4.10 -16.42 1.85
CA THR A 32 -4.51 -17.23 2.99
C THR A 32 -5.03 -16.33 4.12
N SER A 33 -5.35 -16.92 5.28
CA SER A 33 -5.69 -16.13 6.47
C SER A 33 -4.52 -15.25 6.93
N ASN A 34 -3.28 -15.70 6.76
CA ASN A 34 -2.08 -15.13 7.39
C ASN A 34 -1.05 -14.57 6.40
N SER A 35 -1.23 -14.80 5.11
CA SER A 35 -0.32 -14.35 4.06
C SER A 35 -1.09 -13.99 2.80
N TYR A 36 -0.45 -13.22 1.94
CA TYR A 36 -0.88 -13.03 0.56
C TYR A 36 0.35 -13.00 -0.34
N GLN A 37 0.16 -13.32 -1.62
CA GLN A 37 1.16 -13.14 -2.66
C GLN A 37 0.49 -12.49 -3.86
N LYS A 38 1.06 -11.38 -4.36
CA LYS A 38 0.60 -10.78 -5.61
C LYS A 38 1.06 -11.63 -6.77
N THR A 39 0.19 -11.80 -7.76
CA THR A 39 0.53 -12.42 -9.03
C THR A 39 0.50 -11.35 -10.11
N ASN A 40 1.37 -11.50 -11.12
CA ASN A 40 1.37 -10.61 -12.28
C ASN A 40 1.66 -9.12 -11.95
N GLU A 41 2.66 -8.84 -11.11
CA GLU A 41 2.99 -7.46 -10.71
C GLU A 41 3.39 -6.56 -11.90
N GLU A 42 3.91 -7.13 -12.99
CA GLU A 42 4.24 -6.41 -14.24
C GLU A 42 3.05 -5.62 -14.81
N GLU A 43 1.85 -6.20 -14.82
CA GLU A 43 0.62 -5.54 -15.32
C GLU A 43 0.27 -4.29 -14.50
N ILE A 44 0.60 -4.32 -13.19
CA ILE A 44 0.42 -3.16 -12.30
C ILE A 44 1.44 -2.10 -12.68
N PHE A 45 2.71 -2.48 -12.88
CA PHE A 45 3.75 -1.54 -13.29
C PHE A 45 3.44 -0.89 -14.63
N ASP A 46 2.94 -1.64 -15.61
CA ASP A 46 2.53 -1.10 -16.91
C ASP A 46 1.38 -0.12 -16.77
N TYR A 47 0.35 -0.45 -15.99
CA TYR A 47 -0.76 0.47 -15.72
C TYR A 47 -0.25 1.77 -15.08
N LEU A 48 0.61 1.64 -14.08
CA LEU A 48 1.19 2.75 -13.32
C LEU A 48 2.16 3.60 -14.16
N ALA A 49 2.96 2.99 -15.04
CA ALA A 49 3.90 3.70 -15.91
C ALA A 49 3.19 4.53 -16.99
N ASN A 50 2.00 4.10 -17.43
CA ASN A 50 1.19 4.82 -18.40
C ASN A 50 0.35 5.95 -17.79
N ASP A 51 0.07 5.91 -16.48
CA ASP A 51 -0.63 6.99 -15.78
C ASP A 51 0.40 7.99 -15.24
N SER A 52 0.38 9.22 -15.75
CA SER A 52 1.33 10.30 -15.39
C SER A 52 1.14 10.83 -13.96
N SER A 53 0.23 10.23 -13.19
CA SER A 53 -0.06 10.60 -11.81
C SER A 53 1.09 10.14 -10.91
N PRO A 54 1.51 10.93 -9.91
CA PRO A 54 2.47 10.46 -8.93
C PRO A 54 1.87 9.28 -8.15
N ILE A 55 2.66 8.23 -7.90
CA ILE A 55 2.17 6.96 -7.32
C ILE A 55 2.83 6.67 -5.97
N LEU A 56 2.01 6.68 -4.94
CA LEU A 56 2.37 6.52 -3.55
C LEU A 56 1.61 5.29 -3.20
N LYS A 57 2.31 4.20 -3.41
CA LYS A 57 1.72 2.89 -3.36
C LYS A 57 1.32 2.59 -1.93
N LEU A 58 0.06 2.78 -1.60
CA LEU A 58 -0.46 2.36 -0.31
C LEU A 58 -0.72 0.86 -0.31
N ASN A 59 0.24 0.07 0.16
CA ASN A 59 0.01 -1.34 0.40
C ASN A 59 -0.85 -1.51 1.66
N LEU A 60 -2.18 -1.48 1.49
CA LEU A 60 -3.14 -1.77 2.55
C LEU A 60 -3.13 -3.25 2.87
N GLN A 61 -2.51 -3.64 3.98
CA GLN A 61 -2.52 -5.02 4.42
C GLN A 61 -3.57 -5.22 5.50
N THR A 62 -4.55 -6.09 5.25
CA THR A 62 -5.59 -6.43 6.23
C THR A 62 -5.17 -7.65 7.05
N HIS A 63 -4.84 -7.41 8.32
CA HIS A 63 -4.59 -8.46 9.31
C HIS A 63 -5.84 -8.69 10.16
N PRO A 64 -6.71 -9.66 9.82
CA PRO A 64 -7.98 -9.83 10.52
C PRO A 64 -7.82 -10.25 11.99
N THR A 65 -6.69 -10.87 12.36
CA THR A 65 -6.45 -11.40 13.72
C THR A 65 -5.16 -10.88 14.37
N GLN A 66 -4.31 -10.15 13.64
CA GLN A 66 -2.97 -9.77 14.11
C GLN A 66 -2.90 -8.29 14.48
N SER A 67 -1.92 -7.92 15.30
CA SER A 67 -1.68 -6.52 15.67
C SER A 67 -1.31 -5.69 14.44
N CYS A 68 -1.65 -4.40 14.46
CA CYS A 68 -1.40 -3.48 13.35
C CYS A 68 0.08 -3.05 13.28
N PHE A 69 0.98 -3.98 12.96
CA PHE A 69 2.40 -3.72 12.73
C PHE A 69 2.82 -4.35 11.40
N MET A 70 3.86 -3.81 10.76
CA MET A 70 4.44 -4.48 9.59
C MET A 70 5.20 -5.72 10.02
N SER A 71 4.77 -6.88 9.54
CA SER A 71 5.53 -8.13 9.68
C SER A 71 6.80 -8.09 8.80
N SER A 72 7.76 -9.00 9.04
CA SER A 72 8.91 -9.15 8.14
C SER A 72 8.51 -9.50 6.71
N ILE A 73 7.43 -10.27 6.54
CA ILE A 73 6.85 -10.60 5.23
C ILE A 73 6.32 -9.33 4.56
N ASP A 74 5.69 -8.45 5.34
CA ASP A 74 5.12 -7.18 4.86
C ASP A 74 6.24 -6.24 4.39
N VAL A 75 7.36 -6.19 5.13
CA VAL A 75 8.57 -5.45 4.75
C VAL A 75 9.15 -6.00 3.45
N HIS A 76 9.41 -7.31 3.36
CA HIS A 76 10.00 -7.93 2.18
C HIS A 76 9.14 -7.76 0.93
N THR A 77 7.81 -7.85 1.07
CA THR A 77 6.87 -7.66 -0.04
C THR A 77 6.75 -6.18 -0.47
N ASN A 78 7.02 -5.24 0.43
CA ASN A 78 7.08 -3.82 0.11
C ASN A 78 8.43 -3.35 -0.43
N TYR A 79 9.50 -4.09 -0.14
CA TYR A 79 10.87 -3.63 -0.35
C TYR A 79 11.17 -3.24 -1.81
N SER A 80 10.74 -4.05 -2.78
CA SER A 80 10.93 -3.76 -4.20
C SER A 80 10.32 -2.40 -4.58
N TYR A 81 9.14 -2.10 -4.05
CA TYR A 81 8.43 -0.85 -4.30
C TYR A 81 9.08 0.35 -3.63
N LEU A 82 9.63 0.19 -2.42
CA LEU A 82 10.36 1.26 -1.72
C LEU A 82 11.67 1.64 -2.41
N ILE A 83 12.30 0.70 -3.11
CA ILE A 83 13.49 0.99 -3.93
C ILE A 83 13.10 1.71 -5.23
N MET A 84 12.05 1.23 -5.90
CA MET A 84 11.68 1.73 -7.23
C MET A 84 10.91 3.06 -7.19
N LEU A 85 10.17 3.32 -6.10
CA LEU A 85 9.32 4.49 -5.92
C LEU A 85 9.66 5.13 -4.57
N PRO A 86 10.55 6.14 -4.53
CA PRO A 86 10.98 6.78 -3.28
C PRO A 86 9.82 7.44 -2.52
N GLU A 87 8.68 7.70 -3.17
CA GLU A 87 7.45 8.21 -2.58
C GLU A 87 6.52 7.10 -2.06
N ALA A 88 6.84 5.81 -2.15
CA ALA A 88 5.96 4.74 -1.69
C ALA A 88 5.79 4.71 -0.15
N ILE A 89 4.56 4.50 0.32
CA ILE A 89 4.23 4.38 1.75
C ILE A 89 3.46 3.09 2.00
N ALA A 90 3.88 2.29 2.99
CA ALA A 90 3.09 1.14 3.43
C ALA A 90 2.15 1.51 4.58
N ILE A 91 0.86 1.13 4.46
CA ILE A 91 -0.11 1.23 5.57
C ILE A 91 -0.65 -0.14 5.88
N VAL A 92 -0.45 -0.58 7.12
CA VAL A 92 -1.08 -1.79 7.63
C VAL A 92 -2.38 -1.41 8.33
N MET A 93 -3.43 -2.20 8.12
CA MET A 93 -4.71 -2.08 8.82
C MET A 93 -5.02 -3.41 9.51
N ALA A 94 -5.33 -3.37 10.81
CA ALA A 94 -5.86 -4.52 11.53
C ALA A 94 -7.33 -4.28 11.89
N PRO A 95 -8.29 -4.66 11.03
CA PRO A 95 -9.70 -4.56 11.38
C PRO A 95 -9.99 -5.52 12.55
N ARG A 96 -10.45 -4.99 13.68
CA ARG A 96 -11.01 -5.77 14.79
C ARG A 96 -12.54 -5.66 14.76
N ASP A 97 -13.22 -6.65 15.31
CA ASP A 97 -14.68 -6.72 15.31
C ASP A 97 -15.34 -5.41 15.80
N GLY A 98 -16.04 -4.74 14.87
CA GLY A 98 -17.19 -3.90 15.13
C GLY A 98 -17.01 -2.41 15.42
N SER A 99 -15.88 -1.91 15.93
CA SER A 99 -15.86 -0.53 16.44
C SER A 99 -14.58 0.28 16.27
N THR A 100 -13.44 -0.32 15.88
CA THR A 100 -12.17 0.43 15.85
C THR A 100 -11.23 -0.09 14.78
N TYR A 101 -10.83 0.81 13.87
CA TYR A 101 -9.79 0.56 12.88
C TYR A 101 -8.46 1.07 13.43
N ASN A 102 -7.54 0.15 13.75
CA ASN A 102 -6.15 0.52 13.98
C ASN A 102 -5.42 0.50 12.64
N PHE A 103 -4.70 1.58 12.34
CA PHE A 103 -3.80 1.67 11.20
C PHE A 103 -2.40 2.02 11.68
N ASN A 104 -1.39 1.46 11.04
CA ASN A 104 0.01 1.79 11.26
C ASN A 104 0.60 2.22 9.93
N VAL A 105 1.18 3.42 9.92
CA VAL A 105 1.90 3.96 8.77
C VAL A 105 3.38 3.80 9.07
N SER A 106 4.09 3.11 8.19
CA SER A 106 5.54 2.93 8.30
C SER A 106 6.21 3.51 7.06
N TYR A 107 7.22 4.34 7.28
CA TYR A 107 8.10 4.91 6.26
C TYR A 107 9.48 4.30 6.44
N TYR A 108 10.06 3.78 5.36
CA TYR A 108 11.46 3.39 5.34
C TYR A 108 12.17 4.35 4.42
N LEU A 109 13.05 5.18 4.98
CA LEU A 109 13.97 5.99 4.18
C LEU A 109 15.00 5.00 3.62
N SER A 110 14.99 4.81 2.30
CA SER A 110 16.08 4.16 1.59
C SER A 110 17.33 5.04 1.79
N ILE A 111 18.25 4.61 2.64
CA ILE A 111 19.59 5.21 2.80
C ILE A 111 20.46 4.89 1.59
#